data_AF-A0ABD3TSV2-F1
#
_entry.id   AF-A0ABD3TSV2-F1
#
_cell.length_a   1.000
_cell.length_b   1.000
_cell.length_c   1.000
_cell.angle_alpha   90.00
_cell.angle_beta   90.00
_cell.angle_gamma   90.00
#
_symmetry.space_group_name_H-M   'P 1'
#
loop_
_entity.id
_entity.type
_entity.pdbx_description
1 polymer ?
#
loop_
_entity_poly.entity_id
_entity_poly.type
_entity_poly.pdbx_seq_one_letter_code
_entity_poly.pdbx_strand_id
1 'polypeptide(L)'
;MNPPFGTRKKGADMDFLSLALKVASQAVYSLHKTTTRDHVKRTALREYNASSAEVLCELRFDVPQMYKFHKKKEVDVAVDLWRFVPKTH
;
A
#
# COMPACT_ATOMS: atom_id res chain seq x y z
N MET A 1 -2.19 7.62 1.09
CA MET A 1 -0.79 7.63 1.51
C MET A 1 0.06 6.85 0.52
N ASN A 2 1.34 7.19 0.39
CA ASN A 2 2.32 6.46 -0.39
C ASN A 2 3.35 5.86 0.60
N PRO A 3 3.02 4.74 1.26
CA PRO A 3 3.87 4.19 2.30
C PRO A 3 5.13 3.54 1.70
N PRO A 4 6.21 3.38 2.48
CA PRO A 4 7.37 2.64 2.01
C PRO A 4 7.01 1.18 1.68
N PHE A 5 7.20 0.75 0.43
CA PHE A 5 6.73 -0.54 -0.14
C PHE A 5 7.43 -1.82 0.36
N GLY A 6 7.91 -1.83 1.61
CA GLY A 6 8.45 -3.03 2.23
C GLY A 6 9.77 -3.57 1.65
N THR A 7 10.38 -2.90 0.65
CA THR A 7 11.57 -3.41 -0.07
C THR A 7 12.80 -3.53 0.84
N ARG A 8 12.95 -2.63 1.83
CA ARG A 8 14.06 -2.63 2.79
C ARG A 8 13.68 -3.19 4.15
N LYS A 9 12.52 -2.76 4.67
CA LYS A 9 11.91 -3.28 5.90
C LYS A 9 10.61 -3.96 5.51
N LYS A 10 10.59 -5.29 5.50
CA LYS A 10 9.39 -6.06 5.13
C LYS A 10 8.20 -5.63 6.00
N GLY A 11 7.04 -5.49 5.37
CA GLY A 11 5.78 -5.18 6.05
C GLY A 11 5.58 -3.72 6.45
N ALA A 12 6.54 -2.82 6.18
CA ALA A 12 6.39 -1.41 6.54
C ALA A 12 5.16 -0.73 5.93
N ASP A 13 4.76 -1.11 4.71
CA ASP A 13 3.52 -0.63 4.09
C ASP A 13 2.27 -1.16 4.79
N MET A 14 2.32 -2.38 5.30
CA MET A 14 1.22 -3.02 6.03
C MET A 14 1.07 -2.46 7.45
N ASP A 15 2.17 -2.13 8.13
CA ASP A 15 2.16 -1.43 9.43
C ASP A 15 1.41 -0.08 9.32
N PHE A 16 1.71 0.69 8.26
CA PHE A 16 1.03 1.95 7.97
C PHE A 16 -0.46 1.71 7.68
N LEU A 17 -0.79 0.71 6.86
CA LEU A 17 -2.17 0.38 6.54
C LEU A 17 -2.98 -0.02 7.78
N SER A 18 -2.40 -0.84 8.65
CA SER A 18 -3.03 -1.26 9.91
C SER A 18 -3.38 -0.07 10.80
N LEU A 19 -2.44 0.88 10.96
CA LEU A 19 -2.67 2.08 11.77
C LEU A 19 -3.68 3.02 11.09
N ALA A 20 -3.58 3.22 9.78
CA ALA A 20 -4.51 4.06 9.03
C ALA A 20 -5.96 3.58 9.16
N LEU A 21 -6.19 2.26 9.10
CA LEU A 21 -7.51 1.65 9.28
C LEU A 21 -8.08 1.77 10.70
N LYS A 22 -7.22 2.02 11.71
CA LYS A 22 -7.65 2.29 13.09
C LYS A 22 -8.03 3.75 13.32
N VAL A 23 -7.44 4.67 12.55
CA VAL A 23 -7.60 6.12 12.73
C VAL A 23 -8.65 6.70 11.80
N ALA A 24 -8.76 6.20 10.57
CA ALA A 24 -9.69 6.72 9.59
C ALA A 24 -11.15 6.39 9.97
N SER A 25 -12.04 7.37 9.81
CA SER A 25 -13.47 7.22 10.06
C SER A 25 -14.27 6.79 8.83
N GLN A 26 -13.78 7.07 7.63
CA GLN A 26 -14.52 6.85 6.37
C GLN A 26 -13.77 6.00 5.36
N ALA A 27 -12.53 6.36 5.04
CA ALA A 27 -11.75 5.66 4.04
C ALA A 27 -10.25 5.86 4.24
N VAL A 28 -9.47 4.88 3.79
CA VAL A 28 -8.02 4.97 3.63
C VAL A 28 -7.71 4.80 2.15
N TYR A 29 -7.03 5.79 1.56
CA TYR A 29 -6.46 5.66 0.23
C TYR A 29 -4.97 5.35 0.36
N SER A 30 -4.46 4.31 -0.30
CA SER A 30 -3.05 3.92 -0.16
C SER A 30 -2.49 3.30 -1.44
N LEU A 31 -1.21 3.55 -1.72
CA LEU A 31 -0.49 2.91 -2.81
C LEU A 31 0.22 1.65 -2.30
N HIS A 32 0.03 0.52 -2.99
CA HIS A 32 0.75 -0.72 -2.70
C HIS A 32 1.21 -1.38 -4.00
N LYS A 33 2.33 -2.11 -3.98
CA LYS A 33 2.83 -2.79 -5.19
C LYS A 33 1.79 -3.74 -5.76
N THR A 34 1.61 -3.71 -7.07
CA THR A 34 0.68 -4.63 -7.77
C THR A 34 1.03 -6.09 -7.50
N THR A 35 2.32 -6.42 -7.36
CA THR A 35 2.78 -7.79 -7.06
C THR A 35 2.38 -8.30 -5.68
N THR A 36 1.94 -7.43 -4.76
CA THR A 36 1.49 -7.81 -3.41
C THR A 36 -0.02 -7.68 -3.22
N ARG A 37 -0.79 -7.48 -4.30
CA ARG A 37 -2.24 -7.24 -4.30
C ARG A 37 -3.02 -8.24 -3.44
N ASP A 38 -2.81 -9.54 -3.66
CA ASP A 38 -3.54 -10.58 -2.94
C ASP A 38 -3.24 -10.60 -1.44
N HIS A 39 -1.99 -10.32 -1.07
CA HIS A 39 -1.58 -10.23 0.33
C HIS A 39 -2.24 -9.01 1.00
N VAL A 40 -2.15 -7.84 0.37
CA VAL A 40 -2.76 -6.59 0.87
C VAL A 40 -4.27 -6.77 1.09
N LYS A 41 -4.99 -7.28 0.08
CA LYS A 41 -6.44 -7.51 0.17
C LYS A 41 -6.80 -8.48 1.28
N ARG A 42 -6.10 -9.62 1.35
CA ARG A 42 -6.37 -10.66 2.35
C ARG A 42 -6.14 -10.14 3.76
N THR A 43 -5.00 -9.53 4.01
CA THR A 43 -4.63 -9.03 5.34
C THR A 43 -5.53 -7.86 5.76
N ALA A 44 -5.85 -6.93 4.85
CA ALA A 44 -6.76 -5.83 5.16
C ALA A 44 -8.15 -6.30 5.62
N LEU A 45 -8.72 -7.31 4.94
CA LEU A 45 -10.07 -7.80 5.22
C LEU A 45 -10.14 -8.80 6.38
N ARG A 46 -9.12 -9.65 6.56
CA ARG A 46 -9.13 -10.74 7.55
C ARG A 46 -8.46 -10.37 8.87
N GLU A 47 -7.37 -9.62 8.80
CA GLU A 47 -6.52 -9.35 9.98
C GLU A 47 -6.69 -7.90 10.47
N TYR A 48 -7.01 -6.97 9.58
CA TYR A 48 -7.24 -5.57 9.93
C TYR A 48 -8.73 -5.20 9.94
N ASN A 49 -9.01 -3.97 10.35
CA ASN A 49 -10.39 -3.48 10.54
C ASN A 49 -11.02 -2.95 9.24
N ALA A 50 -10.72 -3.52 8.06
CA ALA A 50 -11.37 -3.09 6.83
C ALA A 50 -12.68 -3.87 6.57
N SER A 51 -13.75 -3.17 6.22
CA SER A 51 -15.00 -3.74 5.70
C SER A 51 -14.91 -4.03 4.21
N SER A 52 -14.18 -3.20 3.46
CA SER A 52 -13.92 -3.39 2.03
C SER A 52 -12.51 -2.95 1.64
N ALA A 53 -12.01 -3.53 0.55
CA ALA A 53 -10.70 -3.26 -0.03
C ALA A 53 -10.81 -3.34 -1.55
N GLU A 54 -10.71 -2.20 -2.22
CA GLU A 54 -10.91 -2.06 -3.66
C GLU A 54 -9.68 -1.41 -4.31
N VAL A 55 -9.28 -1.92 -5.47
CA VAL A 55 -8.29 -1.26 -6.34
C VAL A 55 -9.06 -0.33 -7.26
N LEU A 56 -8.83 0.98 -7.12
CA LEU A 56 -9.48 1.99 -7.97
C LEU A 56 -8.79 2.14 -9.32
N CYS A 57 -7.45 2.06 -9.33
CA CYS A 57 -6.67 2.06 -10.56
C CYS A 57 -5.30 1.43 -10.36
N GLU A 58 -4.73 0.93 -11.46
CA GLU A 58 -3.34 0.51 -11.56
C GLU A 58 -2.51 1.67 -12.10
N LEU A 59 -1.38 1.95 -11.46
CA LEU A 59 -0.48 3.05 -11.77
C LEU A 59 0.93 2.52 -11.98
N ARG A 60 1.68 3.23 -12.83
CA ARG A 60 3.11 3.05 -13.02
C ARG A 60 3.78 4.39 -12.82
N PHE A 61 4.85 4.41 -12.05
CA PHE A 61 5.68 5.60 -11.95
C PHE A 61 7.14 5.23 -11.91
N ASP A 62 7.93 6.07 -12.55
CA ASP A 62 9.36 5.93 -12.57
C ASP A 62 9.97 6.50 -11.30
N VAL A 63 10.81 5.69 -10.64
CA VAL A 63 11.56 6.12 -9.47
C VAL A 63 13.02 6.35 -9.88
N PRO A 64 13.48 7.61 -9.94
CA PRO A 64 14.86 7.89 -10.27
C PRO A 64 15.80 7.46 -9.14
N GLN A 65 17.10 7.40 -9.45
CA GLN A 65 18.16 7.07 -8.50
C GLN A 65 18.34 8.16 -7.42
N MET A 66 17.47 8.20 -6.43
CA MET A 66 17.51 9.21 -5.36
C MET A 66 18.55 8.92 -4.26
N TYR A 67 18.98 7.67 -4.10
CA TYR A 67 19.86 7.27 -2.99
C TYR A 67 21.10 6.50 -3.46
N LYS A 68 22.21 6.61 -2.69
CA LYS A 68 23.50 5.96 -2.98
C LYS A 68 23.43 4.43 -3.13
N PHE A 69 22.42 3.81 -2.54
CA PHE A 69 22.21 2.37 -2.56
C PHE A 69 21.35 1.88 -3.74
N HIS A 70 20.79 2.79 -4.55
CA HIS A 70 20.11 2.43 -5.78
C HIS A 70 21.15 2.06 -6.84
N LYS A 71 21.10 0.82 -7.32
CA LYS A 71 22.02 0.29 -8.34
C LYS A 71 21.62 0.65 -9.77
N LYS A 72 20.34 1.00 -9.97
CA LYS A 72 19.75 1.35 -11.27
C LYS A 72 19.50 2.85 -11.32
N LYS A 73 19.66 3.45 -12.50
CA LYS A 73 19.38 4.87 -12.75
C LYS A 73 17.91 5.20 -12.54
N GLU A 74 17.03 4.27 -12.89
CA GLU A 74 15.59 4.40 -12.81
C GLU A 74 14.96 3.01 -12.69
N VAL A 75 13.82 2.93 -12.01
CA VAL A 75 13.00 1.72 -11.95
C VAL A 75 11.53 2.09 -12.16
N ASP A 76 10.87 1.41 -13.10
CA ASP A 76 9.41 1.42 -13.24
C ASP A 76 8.80 0.60 -12.09
N VAL A 77 7.90 1.20 -11.32
CA VAL A 77 7.20 0.55 -10.21
C VAL A 77 5.71 0.52 -10.51
N ALA A 78 5.20 -0.70 -10.71
CA ALA A 78 3.77 -0.96 -10.78
C ALA A 78 3.15 -0.97 -9.37
N VAL A 79 2.21 -0.07 -9.14
CA VAL A 79 1.43 0.02 -7.91
C VAL A 79 -0.05 0.11 -8.19
N ASP A 80 -0.83 -0.18 -7.17
CA ASP A 80 -2.28 -0.06 -7.16
C ASP A 80 -2.67 1.09 -6.26
N LEU A 81 -3.60 1.94 -6.70
CA LEU A 81 -4.32 2.84 -5.82
C LEU A 81 -5.48 2.09 -5.18
N TRP A 82 -5.38 1.89 -3.87
CA TRP A 82 -6.41 1.25 -3.09
C TRP A 82 -7.32 2.26 -2.42
N ARG A 83 -8.59 1.87 -2.29
CA ARG A 83 -9.54 2.41 -1.34
C ARG A 83 -9.94 1.32 -0.36
N PHE A 84 -9.67 1.55 0.91
CA PHE A 84 -10.16 0.71 2.00
C PHE A 84 -11.22 1.47 2.79
N VAL A 85 -12.26 0.78 3.22
CA VAL A 85 -13.27 1.32 4.12
C VAL A 85 -13.10 0.63 5.47
N PRO A 86 -12.88 1.36 6.58
CA PRO A 86 -12.89 0.80 7.92
C PRO A 86 -14.26 0.18 8.27
N LYS A 87 -14.30 -0.78 9.18
CA LYS A 87 -15.57 -1.22 9.78
C LYS A 87 -16.03 -0.13 10.74
N THR A 88 -17.26 0.34 10.57
CA THR A 88 -17.93 1.16 11.59
C THR A 88 -18.18 0.30 12.83
N HIS A 89 -17.78 0.83 13.98
CA HIS A 89 -18.19 0.30 15.29
C HIS A 89 -19.66 0.60 15.54
#